data_AF-Q5DCF6-F1
#
_entry.id   AF-Q5DCF6-F1
#
_cell.length_a   1.000
_cell.length_b   1.000
_cell.length_c   1.000
_cell.angle_alpha   90.00
_cell.angle_beta   90.00
_cell.angle_gamma   90.00
#
_symmetry.space_group_name_H-M   'P 1'
#
loop_
_entity.id
_entity.type
_entity.pdbx_description
1 polymer ?
#
loop_
_entity_poly.entity_id
_entity_poly.type
_entity_poly.pdbx_seq_one_letter_code
_entity_poly.pdbx_strand_id
1 'polypeptide(L)'
;MTGILTIHHMGLAFKCVSRGLSVSVHRLRADVVVIGSGPGGYVASIKAAQLGMKTVCVEKNDTLGGTCLNVGCIPSKSLLNNSHLYHLVHSDEMKHRGIDIEGFKLNLPGMMKAKEKSVSSLTGGIAYLFKQNKIDHINGVGSIVNPNEVLVTKADGSEERISTGAYSHCNRE
;
A
#
# COMPACT_ATOMS: atom_id res chain seq x y z
N MET A 1 74.69 40.68 0.60
CA MET A 1 74.48 39.94 -0.66
C MET A 1 74.32 38.47 -0.31
N THR A 2 73.09 38.05 -0.02
CA THR A 2 72.71 36.68 0.35
C THR A 2 71.59 36.27 -0.59
N GLY A 3 71.93 35.42 -1.58
CA GLY A 3 71.04 34.95 -2.63
C GLY A 3 70.04 33.91 -2.13
N ILE A 4 68.75 34.11 -2.43
CA ILE A 4 67.99 33.46 -3.53
C ILE A 4 67.53 32.02 -3.19
N LEU A 5 66.34 32.00 -2.58
CA LEU A 5 65.17 31.16 -2.83
C LEU A 5 65.29 30.09 -3.94
N THR A 6 65.23 28.81 -3.57
CA THR A 6 64.75 27.75 -4.47
C THR A 6 63.77 26.85 -3.71
N ILE A 7 62.52 26.86 -4.17
CA ILE A 7 61.36 26.21 -3.54
C ILE A 7 61.34 24.76 -4.07
N HIS A 8 61.62 23.78 -3.20
CA HIS A 8 61.43 22.38 -3.53
C HIS A 8 59.93 22.02 -3.44
N HIS A 9 59.43 21.47 -4.54
CA HIS A 9 58.09 20.90 -4.74
C HIS A 9 57.66 19.99 -3.58
N MET A 10 56.86 20.52 -2.65
CA MET A 10 56.05 19.72 -1.74
C MET A 10 54.72 19.45 -2.42
N GLY A 11 54.61 18.26 -3.02
CA GLY A 11 53.38 17.74 -3.61
C GLY A 11 52.31 17.57 -2.54
N LEU A 12 51.47 18.58 -2.36
CA LEU A 12 50.18 18.45 -1.72
C LEU A 12 49.25 17.74 -2.72
N ALA A 13 49.21 16.42 -2.66
CA ALA A 13 48.19 15.64 -3.32
C ALA A 13 46.84 15.99 -2.68
N PHE A 14 46.11 16.93 -3.30
CA PHE A 14 44.69 17.13 -3.09
C PHE A 14 43.99 15.84 -3.49
N LYS A 15 43.82 14.95 -2.51
CA LYS A 15 42.98 13.77 -2.62
C LYS A 15 41.54 14.30 -2.68
N CYS A 16 41.08 14.58 -3.89
CA CYS A 16 39.67 14.78 -4.19
C CYS A 16 38.97 13.47 -3.83
N VAL A 17 38.50 13.37 -2.59
CA VAL A 17 37.58 12.32 -2.17
C VAL A 17 36.26 12.67 -2.83
N SER A 18 36.08 12.23 -4.07
CA SER A 18 34.77 12.05 -4.65
C SER A 18 34.05 11.04 -3.75
N ARG A 19 33.27 11.56 -2.81
CA ARG A 19 32.24 10.81 -2.09
C ARG A 19 31.24 10.30 -3.13
N GLY A 20 31.58 9.18 -3.77
CA GLY A 20 30.62 8.34 -4.45
C GLY A 20 29.68 7.81 -3.39
N LEU A 21 28.57 8.53 -3.17
CA LEU A 21 27.40 7.96 -2.54
C LEU A 21 26.88 6.90 -3.51
N SER A 22 27.44 5.69 -3.43
CA SER A 22 26.81 4.51 -4.02
C SER A 22 25.57 4.23 -3.19
N VAL A 23 24.49 4.99 -3.44
CA VAL A 23 23.16 4.55 -3.06
C VAL A 23 22.94 3.32 -3.93
N SER A 24 23.08 2.14 -3.36
CA SER A 24 22.70 0.88 -4.00
C SER A 24 21.20 0.92 -4.24
N VAL A 25 20.78 1.52 -5.36
CA VAL A 25 19.39 1.58 -5.76
C VAL A 25 19.01 0.15 -6.13
N HIS A 26 18.40 -0.58 -5.19
CA HIS A 26 17.78 -1.85 -5.49
C HIS A 26 16.72 -1.61 -6.56
N ARG A 27 17.03 -2.03 -7.78
CA ARG A 27 16.18 -1.82 -8.95
C ARG A 27 15.29 -3.05 -9.08
N LEU A 28 14.08 -2.98 -8.54
CA LEU A 28 13.07 -4.01 -8.76
C LEU A 28 12.57 -3.93 -10.20
N ARG A 29 12.43 -5.08 -10.86
CA ARG A 29 11.84 -5.17 -12.20
C ARG A 29 10.50 -5.89 -12.11
N ALA A 30 9.47 -5.30 -12.71
CA ALA A 30 8.11 -5.84 -12.78
C ALA A 30 7.55 -5.69 -14.21
N ASP A 31 6.56 -6.50 -14.55
CA ASP A 31 5.79 -6.35 -15.79
C ASP A 31 4.68 -5.31 -15.58
N VAL A 32 4.04 -5.34 -14.41
CA VAL A 32 2.96 -4.42 -14.03
C VAL A 32 3.26 -3.84 -12.65
N VAL A 33 3.15 -2.52 -12.55
CA VAL A 33 3.18 -1.80 -11.28
C VAL A 33 1.82 -1.14 -11.09
N VAL A 34 1.17 -1.45 -9.97
CA VAL A 34 -0.10 -0.84 -9.58
C VAL A 34 0.14 0.11 -8.41
N ILE A 35 -0.22 1.38 -8.58
CA ILE A 35 -0.12 2.39 -7.52
C ILE A 35 -1.50 2.56 -6.88
N GLY A 36 -1.61 2.16 -5.62
CA GLY A 36 -2.82 2.16 -4.81
C GLY A 36 -3.48 0.78 -4.72
N SER A 37 -3.93 0.41 -3.52
CA SER A 37 -4.55 -0.88 -3.23
C SER A 37 -6.07 -0.78 -3.00
N GLY A 38 -6.74 0.21 -3.58
CA GLY A 38 -8.20 0.29 -3.57
C GLY A 38 -8.87 -0.84 -4.38
N PRO A 39 -10.20 -0.91 -4.45
CA PRO A 39 -10.93 -1.92 -5.23
C PRO A 39 -10.44 -2.09 -6.67
N GLY A 40 -10.12 -1.00 -7.37
CA GLY A 40 -9.53 -1.11 -8.70
C GLY A 40 -8.10 -1.67 -8.67
N GLY A 41 -7.28 -1.21 -7.73
CA GLY A 41 -5.86 -1.56 -7.64
C GLY A 41 -5.62 -3.01 -7.25
N TYR A 42 -6.15 -3.46 -6.10
CA TYR A 42 -5.86 -4.83 -5.64
C TYR A 42 -6.45 -5.89 -6.58
N VAL A 43 -7.60 -5.63 -7.22
CA VAL A 43 -8.20 -6.54 -8.21
C VAL A 43 -7.35 -6.58 -9.48
N ALA A 44 -6.89 -5.43 -9.98
CA ALA A 44 -5.99 -5.36 -11.13
C ALA A 44 -4.68 -6.11 -10.86
N SER A 45 -4.09 -5.92 -9.68
CA SER A 45 -2.86 -6.62 -9.27
C SER A 45 -3.05 -8.14 -9.26
N ILE A 46 -4.16 -8.62 -8.69
CA ILE A 46 -4.50 -10.05 -8.67
C ILE A 46 -4.69 -10.58 -10.08
N LYS A 47 -5.42 -9.87 -10.93
CA LYS A 47 -5.66 -10.33 -12.29
C LYS A 47 -4.38 -10.36 -13.13
N ALA A 48 -3.51 -9.35 -13.01
CA ALA A 48 -2.22 -9.33 -13.67
C ALA A 48 -1.35 -10.54 -13.25
N ALA A 49 -1.27 -10.82 -11.94
CA ALA A 49 -0.55 -11.97 -11.44
C ALA A 49 -1.13 -13.31 -11.94
N GLN A 50 -2.46 -13.45 -12.01
CA GLN A 50 -3.12 -14.63 -12.58
C GLN A 50 -2.85 -14.82 -14.08
N LEU A 51 -2.60 -13.74 -14.81
CA LEU A 51 -2.18 -13.77 -16.22
C LEU A 51 -0.68 -14.06 -16.37
N GLY A 52 0.04 -14.35 -15.28
CA GLY A 52 1.46 -14.68 -15.29
C GLY A 52 2.39 -13.46 -15.34
N MET A 53 1.88 -12.27 -15.08
CA MET A 53 2.69 -11.04 -15.01
C MET A 53 3.36 -10.91 -13.66
N LYS A 54 4.66 -10.59 -13.62
CA LYS A 54 5.32 -10.19 -12.38
C LYS A 54 4.77 -8.84 -11.94
N THR A 55 3.99 -8.85 -10.86
CA THR A 55 3.18 -7.71 -10.44
C THR A 55 3.65 -7.16 -9.11
N VAL A 56 3.85 -5.84 -9.06
CA VAL A 56 4.12 -5.10 -7.82
C VAL A 56 2.97 -4.15 -7.53
N CYS A 57 2.48 -4.14 -6.30
CA CYS A 57 1.47 -3.21 -5.82
C CYS A 57 2.09 -2.28 -4.77
N VAL A 58 1.91 -0.97 -4.95
CA VAL A 58 2.41 0.06 -4.04
C VAL A 58 1.23 0.66 -3.28
N GLU A 59 1.28 0.69 -1.96
CA GLU A 59 0.26 1.32 -1.12
C GLU A 59 0.92 2.17 -0.04
N LYS A 60 0.42 3.37 0.20
CA LYS A 60 1.01 4.29 1.18
C LYS A 60 0.45 4.10 2.60
N ASN A 61 -0.73 3.52 2.71
CA ASN A 61 -1.38 3.28 4.00
C ASN A 61 -0.88 1.96 4.61
N ASP A 62 -1.02 1.82 5.92
CA ASP A 62 -0.60 0.61 6.66
C ASP A 62 -1.33 -0.66 6.23
N THR A 63 -2.54 -0.52 5.68
CA THR A 63 -3.40 -1.64 5.29
C THR A 63 -3.87 -1.52 3.85
N LEU A 64 -4.05 -2.68 3.21
CA LEU A 64 -4.57 -2.80 1.85
C LEU A 64 -6.08 -2.55 1.79
N GLY A 65 -6.61 -2.30 0.60
CA GLY A 65 -8.06 -2.17 0.33
C GLY A 65 -8.55 -0.74 0.13
N GLY A 66 -7.67 0.24 0.34
CA GLY A 66 -7.91 1.66 0.07
C GLY A 66 -9.15 2.24 0.78
N THR A 67 -9.76 3.25 0.16
CA THR A 67 -10.87 4.01 0.76
C THR A 67 -12.09 3.15 1.08
N CYS A 68 -12.55 2.35 0.12
CA CYS A 68 -13.80 1.60 0.26
C CYS A 68 -13.76 0.62 1.44
N LEU A 69 -12.59 0.02 1.69
CA LEU A 69 -12.43 -0.94 2.77
C LEU A 69 -12.18 -0.28 4.13
N ASN A 70 -11.29 0.71 4.17
CA ASN A 70 -10.82 1.25 5.45
C ASN A 70 -11.71 2.36 6.01
N VAL A 71 -12.21 3.25 5.16
CA VAL A 71 -12.91 4.50 5.58
C VAL A 71 -14.14 4.83 4.73
N GLY A 72 -14.68 3.86 4.01
CA GLY A 72 -15.75 4.08 3.04
C GLY A 72 -16.86 3.05 3.16
N CYS A 73 -17.07 2.30 2.08
CA CYS A 73 -18.17 1.36 1.93
C CYS A 73 -18.34 0.43 3.14
N ILE A 74 -17.29 -0.32 3.50
CA ILE A 74 -17.38 -1.37 4.52
C ILE A 74 -17.74 -0.81 5.91
N PRO A 75 -17.03 0.19 6.46
CA PRO A 75 -17.40 0.72 7.77
C PRO A 75 -18.79 1.36 7.76
N SER A 76 -19.18 2.09 6.70
CA SER A 76 -20.51 2.68 6.61
C SER A 76 -21.62 1.62 6.56
N LYS A 77 -21.45 0.55 5.77
CA LYS A 77 -22.47 -0.51 5.65
C LYS A 77 -22.56 -1.36 6.92
N SER A 78 -21.44 -1.59 7.61
CA SER A 78 -21.46 -2.24 8.93
C SER A 78 -22.27 -1.42 9.95
N LEU A 79 -22.05 -0.11 10.00
CA LEU A 79 -22.81 0.77 10.90
C LEU A 79 -24.29 0.87 10.52
N LEU A 80 -24.61 1.00 9.23
CA LEU A 80 -26.01 1.03 8.75
C LEU A 80 -26.76 -0.25 9.13
N ASN A 81 -26.13 -1.41 8.96
CA ASN A 81 -26.74 -2.68 9.36
C ASN A 81 -26.98 -2.73 10.88
N ASN A 82 -25.99 -2.35 11.68
CA ASN A 82 -26.09 -2.40 13.13
C ASN A 82 -27.12 -1.39 13.67
N SER A 83 -27.19 -0.19 13.10
CA SER A 83 -28.18 0.83 13.47
C SER A 83 -29.59 0.43 13.05
N HIS A 84 -29.72 -0.23 11.89
CA HIS A 84 -31.01 -0.76 11.43
C HIS A 84 -31.52 -1.85 12.37
N LEU A 85 -30.66 -2.80 12.78
CA LEU A 85 -31.03 -3.82 13.78
C LEU A 85 -31.45 -3.19 15.12
N TYR A 86 -30.72 -2.17 15.57
CA TYR A 86 -31.11 -1.43 16.77
C TYR A 86 -32.48 -0.74 16.59
N HIS A 87 -32.71 -0.12 15.43
CA HIS A 87 -33.98 0.54 15.12
C HIS A 87 -35.15 -0.44 15.12
N LEU A 88 -35.01 -1.62 14.50
CA LEU A 88 -36.07 -2.65 14.47
C LEU A 88 -36.48 -3.12 15.86
N VAL A 89 -35.51 -3.26 16.77
CA VAL A 89 -35.77 -3.62 18.17
C VAL A 89 -36.43 -2.45 18.90
N HIS A 90 -36.13 -1.21 18.51
CA HIS A 90 -36.67 -0.01 19.10
C HIS A 90 -38.08 0.38 18.58
N SER A 91 -38.43 0.04 17.34
CA SER A 91 -39.61 0.54 16.63
C SER A 91 -40.87 -0.33 16.78
N ASP A 92 -40.98 -1.17 17.81
CA ASP A 92 -42.05 -2.18 18.01
C ASP A 92 -42.27 -3.16 16.83
N GLU A 93 -41.52 -3.05 15.73
CA GLU A 93 -41.61 -3.94 14.57
C GLU A 93 -41.34 -5.40 14.95
N MET A 94 -40.47 -5.64 15.93
CA MET A 94 -40.22 -6.98 16.46
C MET A 94 -41.46 -7.57 17.14
N LYS A 95 -42.25 -6.75 17.85
CA LYS A 95 -43.51 -7.20 18.49
C LYS A 95 -44.56 -7.58 17.47
N HIS A 96 -44.70 -6.82 16.38
CA HIS A 96 -45.59 -7.18 15.25
C HIS A 96 -45.21 -8.51 14.58
N ARG A 97 -43.96 -8.95 14.76
CA ARG A 97 -43.46 -10.24 14.30
C ARG A 97 -43.50 -11.32 15.39
N GLY A 98 -44.13 -11.05 16.54
CA GLY A 98 -44.26 -11.98 17.66
C GLY A 98 -42.98 -12.16 18.48
N ILE A 99 -42.06 -11.18 18.44
CA ILE A 99 -40.79 -11.21 19.19
C ILE A 99 -40.84 -10.14 20.28
N ASP A 100 -41.07 -10.57 21.50
CA ASP A 100 -41.03 -9.71 22.68
C ASP A 100 -39.58 -9.54 23.17
N ILE A 101 -39.15 -8.28 23.33
CA ILE A 101 -37.81 -7.92 23.80
C ILE A 101 -37.98 -6.97 24.99
N GLU A 102 -37.59 -7.43 26.18
CA GLU A 102 -37.60 -6.62 27.40
C GLU A 102 -36.19 -6.09 27.69
N GLY A 103 -36.07 -4.78 27.89
CA GLY A 103 -34.83 -4.13 28.36
C GLY A 103 -33.63 -4.26 27.42
N PHE A 104 -33.52 -3.36 26.43
CA PHE A 104 -32.34 -3.25 25.58
C PHE A 104 -31.65 -1.89 25.72
N LYS A 105 -30.32 -1.87 25.50
CA LYS A 105 -29.49 -0.66 25.57
C LYS A 105 -28.49 -0.64 24.42
N LEU A 106 -28.26 0.55 23.87
CA LEU A 106 -27.19 0.75 22.91
C LEU A 106 -25.81 0.64 23.58
N ASN A 107 -25.01 -0.33 23.14
CA ASN A 107 -23.57 -0.41 23.42
C ASN A 107 -22.78 0.08 22.21
N LEU A 108 -22.57 1.41 22.13
CA LEU A 108 -21.86 2.04 21.03
C LEU A 108 -20.39 1.55 20.90
N PRO A 109 -19.61 1.40 21.99
CA PRO A 109 -18.27 0.82 21.90
C PRO A 109 -18.25 -0.59 21.29
N GLY A 110 -19.23 -1.44 21.64
CA GLY A 110 -19.38 -2.77 21.04
C GLY A 110 -19.68 -2.71 19.54
N MET A 111 -20.56 -1.79 19.13
CA MET A 111 -20.92 -1.57 17.73
C MET A 111 -19.71 -1.09 16.90
N MET A 112 -18.91 -0.18 17.44
CA MET A 112 -17.69 0.31 16.79
C MET A 112 -16.64 -0.80 16.64
N LYS A 113 -16.48 -1.66 17.66
CA LYS A 113 -15.60 -2.84 17.58
C LYS A 113 -16.05 -3.84 16.52
N ALA A 114 -17.37 -4.05 16.35
CA ALA A 114 -17.90 -4.92 15.29
C ALA A 114 -17.58 -4.38 13.88
N LYS A 115 -17.68 -3.05 13.70
CA LYS A 115 -17.23 -2.37 12.47
C LYS A 115 -15.74 -2.58 12.23
N GLU A 116 -14.90 -2.34 13.24
CA GLU A 116 -13.44 -2.53 13.14
C GLU A 116 -13.07 -3.98 12.82
N LYS A 117 -13.73 -4.96 13.43
CA LYS A 117 -13.55 -6.38 13.13
C LYS A 117 -13.87 -6.71 11.66
N SER A 118 -14.90 -6.08 11.10
CA SER A 118 -15.26 -6.27 9.69
C SER A 118 -14.17 -5.73 8.76
N VAL A 119 -13.61 -4.55 9.07
CA VAL A 119 -12.50 -3.95 8.32
C VAL A 119 -11.24 -4.82 8.43
N SER A 120 -10.81 -5.19 9.64
CA SER A 120 -9.57 -5.94 9.86
C SER A 120 -9.59 -7.34 9.24
N SER A 121 -10.74 -8.02 9.27
CA SER A 121 -10.88 -9.35 8.65
C SER A 121 -10.70 -9.28 7.13
N LEU A 122 -11.27 -8.26 6.50
CA LEU A 122 -11.23 -8.10 5.04
C LEU A 122 -9.88 -7.54 4.56
N THR A 123 -9.24 -6.62 5.30
CA THR A 123 -7.89 -6.15 4.95
C THR A 123 -6.87 -7.29 5.05
N GLY A 124 -6.99 -8.13 6.09
CA GLY A 124 -6.23 -9.37 6.23
C GLY A 124 -6.49 -10.36 5.09
N GLY A 125 -7.74 -10.48 4.63
CA GLY A 125 -8.11 -11.28 3.47
C GLY A 125 -7.41 -10.83 2.18
N ILE A 126 -7.33 -9.52 1.92
CA ILE A 126 -6.60 -9.00 0.75
C ILE A 126 -5.10 -9.30 0.86
N ALA A 127 -4.49 -9.12 2.04
CA ALA A 127 -3.09 -9.45 2.25
C ALA A 127 -2.81 -10.94 2.03
N TYR A 128 -3.73 -11.81 2.43
CA TYR A 128 -3.66 -13.24 2.13
C TYR A 128 -3.75 -13.52 0.61
N LEU A 129 -4.68 -12.87 -0.11
CA LEU A 129 -4.80 -13.01 -1.56
C LEU A 129 -3.56 -12.55 -2.31
N PHE A 130 -2.89 -11.49 -1.84
CA PHE A 130 -1.63 -11.03 -2.43
C PHE A 130 -0.53 -12.07 -2.30
N LYS A 131 -0.40 -12.69 -1.12
CA LYS A 131 0.55 -13.79 -0.89
C LYS A 131 0.24 -15.00 -1.77
N GLN A 132 -1.03 -15.40 -1.88
CA GLN A 132 -1.46 -16.51 -2.74
C GLN A 132 -1.11 -16.27 -4.21
N ASN A 133 -1.29 -15.05 -4.70
CA ASN A 133 -1.01 -14.68 -6.09
C ASN A 133 0.46 -14.23 -6.32
N LYS A 134 1.34 -14.33 -5.30
CA LYS A 134 2.76 -13.94 -5.39
C LYS A 134 2.96 -12.49 -5.85
N ILE A 135 2.10 -11.59 -5.38
CA ILE A 135 2.20 -10.15 -5.66
C ILE A 135 3.13 -9.51 -4.65
N ASP A 136 4.13 -8.79 -5.15
CA ASP A 136 5.02 -8.02 -4.29
C ASP A 136 4.30 -6.75 -3.81
N HIS A 137 4.21 -6.56 -2.49
CA HIS A 137 3.61 -5.37 -1.89
C HIS A 137 4.69 -4.48 -1.28
N ILE A 138 4.74 -3.22 -1.71
CA ILE A 138 5.65 -2.21 -1.16
C ILE A 138 4.84 -1.13 -0.48
N ASN A 139 5.10 -0.91 0.81
CA ASN A 139 4.50 0.19 1.56
C ASN A 139 5.28 1.49 1.28
N GLY A 140 4.63 2.47 0.68
CA GLY A 140 5.19 3.77 0.37
C GLY A 140 4.37 4.58 -0.62
N VAL A 141 4.80 5.81 -0.88
CA VAL A 141 4.19 6.71 -1.87
C VAL A 141 4.82 6.45 -3.23
N GLY A 142 4.03 5.93 -4.18
CA GLY A 142 4.46 5.72 -5.56
C GLY A 142 4.32 7.00 -6.40
N SER A 143 5.38 7.35 -7.12
CA SER A 143 5.42 8.46 -8.09
C SER A 143 5.95 7.97 -9.43
N ILE A 144 5.27 8.30 -10.53
CA ILE A 144 5.73 7.98 -11.89
C ILE A 144 6.79 9.00 -12.28
N VAL A 145 8.03 8.57 -12.49
CA VAL A 145 9.15 9.47 -12.83
C VAL A 145 9.40 9.53 -14.33
N ASN A 146 9.11 8.45 -15.06
CA ASN A 146 9.14 8.38 -16.52
C ASN A 146 8.22 7.22 -16.99
N PRO A 147 8.00 7.03 -18.32
CA PRO A 147 7.06 6.02 -18.82
C PRO A 147 7.30 4.58 -18.36
N ASN A 148 8.54 4.24 -17.96
CA ASN A 148 8.92 2.88 -17.59
C ASN A 148 9.52 2.77 -16.18
N GLU A 149 9.32 3.77 -15.32
CA GLU A 149 9.89 3.78 -13.98
C GLU A 149 8.96 4.44 -12.96
N VAL A 150 8.79 3.76 -11.83
CA VAL A 150 8.07 4.23 -10.65
C VAL A 150 9.04 4.34 -9.48
N LEU A 151 9.05 5.49 -8.82
CA LEU A 151 9.76 5.72 -7.56
C LEU A 151 8.81 5.48 -6.39
N VAL A 152 9.23 4.71 -5.40
CA VAL A 152 8.49 4.51 -4.16
C VAL A 152 9.28 5.10 -3.01
N THR A 153 8.70 6.10 -2.36
CA THR A 153 9.26 6.69 -1.14
C THR A 153 8.61 6.04 0.07
N LYS A 154 9.40 5.33 0.88
CA LYS A 154 8.94 4.67 2.11
C LYS A 154 8.82 5.66 3.25
N ALA A 155 8.18 5.24 4.34
CA ALA A 155 7.98 6.09 5.53
C ALA A 155 9.30 6.52 6.20
N ASP A 156 10.39 5.76 6.04
CA ASP A 156 11.73 6.08 6.54
C ASP A 156 12.51 7.07 5.63
N GLY A 157 11.89 7.51 4.53
CA GLY A 157 12.53 8.36 3.52
C GLY A 157 13.43 7.61 2.54
N SER A 158 13.54 6.28 2.66
CA SER A 158 14.26 5.48 1.66
C SER A 158 13.47 5.42 0.35
N GLU A 159 14.22 5.42 -0.74
CA GLU A 159 13.68 5.41 -2.10
C GLU A 159 13.96 4.06 -2.77
N GLU A 160 12.94 3.52 -3.42
CA GLU A 160 13.02 2.29 -4.19
C GLU A 160 12.53 2.53 -5.61
N ARG A 161 13.34 2.18 -6.62
CA ARG A 161 12.98 2.37 -8.02
C ARG A 161 12.54 1.05 -8.62
N ILE A 162 11.36 1.07 -9.21
CA ILE A 162 10.76 -0.07 -9.90
C ILE A 162 10.74 0.26 -11.39
N SER A 163 11.48 -0.52 -12.18
CA SER A 163 11.45 -0.41 -13.63
C SER A 163 10.41 -1.36 -14.20
N THR A 164 9.53 -0.85 -15.06
CA THR A 164 8.58 -1.67 -15.82
C THR A 164 9.21 -2.08 -17.14
N GLY A 165 9.30 -3.39 -17.37
CA GLY A 165 9.71 -3.91 -18.67
C GLY A 165 8.55 -3.92 -19.65
N ALA A 166 8.83 -3.78 -20.95
CA ALA A 166 7.87 -4.21 -21.97
C ALA A 166 7.58 -5.70 -21.72
N TYR A 167 6.30 -6.03 -21.54
CA TYR A 167 5.85 -7.39 -21.30
C TYR A 167 6.26 -8.28 -22.47
N SER A 168 7.24 -9.16 -22.26
CA SER A 168 7.84 -10.00 -23.30
C SER A 168 6.90 -11.08 -23.85
N HIS A 169 5.70 -11.20 -23.29
CA HIS A 169 4.69 -12.17 -23.71
C HIS A 169 3.91 -11.74 -24.96
N CYS A 170 4.02 -10.48 -25.41
CA CYS A 170 3.35 -9.99 -26.63
C CYS A 170 3.94 -10.60 -27.93
N ASN A 171 5.06 -11.33 -27.85
CA ASN A 171 5.68 -12.05 -28.98
C ASN A 171 5.44 -13.57 -28.94
N ARG A 172 4.33 -14.03 -28.33
CA ARG A 172 3.92 -15.45 -28.38
C ARG A 172 2.62 -15.62 -29.17
N GLU A 173 2.62 -15.16 -30.42
CA GLU A 173 1.83 -15.70 -31.53
C GLU A 173 2.66 -15.58 -32.82
#